data_AF-A0A7R9IE51-F1
#
_entry.id   AF-A0A7R9IE51-F1
#
_cell.length_a   1.000
_cell.length_b   1.000
_cell.length_c   1.000
_cell.angle_alpha   90.00
_cell.angle_beta   90.00
_cell.angle_gamma   90.00
#
_symmetry.space_group_name_H-M   'P 1'
#
loop_
_entity.id
_entity.type
_entity.pdbx_description
1 polymer ?
#
loop_
_entity_poly.entity_id
_entity_poly.type
_entity_poly.pdbx_seq_one_letter_code
_entity_poly.pdbx_strand_id
1 'polypeptide(L)'
;SVPERPKRQTNWTVSSDHPPDEGTPVVTVAAGLQMNGMRVESADKEPTYGDDGVVELLLQTNALLRLFGTGFSNSTLVTVTARPGSRLEVCEFPTGDVYRLENDSLTEFSALIKFEVPAMGGPGTNFYFCLKDERDGVTMASVPWVHQGTQSWLAIRTYDKLLPLWASICIILMCLAFSALFSGLNLGLMSMDQTDLKVISNTGSETERRYARAIMPVRKKGNYLLCSILLGNVLVNSSLTIIMDDITSGLVAVIGSTLAIVIFGEITPQAICSRHGLAIGANTIIITKIVMGITFPLAYPISLFLDFMLGAELGNIYTRERLKELVKASGCQRRLVLPILHVKAHSLTPRKLMR
;
A
#
# COMPACT_ATOMS: atom_id res chain seq x y z
N SER A 1 65.05 -53.86 -37.83
CA SER A 1 66.04 -52.94 -38.38
C SER A 1 65.46 -52.21 -39.57
N VAL A 2 65.07 -50.94 -39.40
CA VAL A 2 65.33 -49.78 -40.29
C VAL A 2 64.60 -48.60 -39.60
N PRO A 3 65.32 -47.57 -39.12
CA PRO A 3 64.74 -46.44 -38.40
C PRO A 3 64.36 -45.26 -39.32
N GLU A 4 63.38 -44.48 -38.86
CA GLU A 4 62.91 -43.23 -39.47
C GLU A 4 63.99 -42.14 -39.53
N ARG A 5 63.98 -41.37 -40.62
CA ARG A 5 64.86 -40.20 -40.83
C ARG A 5 64.27 -38.91 -40.24
N PRO A 6 65.11 -38.01 -39.70
CA PRO A 6 64.68 -36.75 -39.08
C PRO A 6 64.70 -35.53 -40.03
N LYS A 7 64.09 -34.46 -39.52
CA LYS A 7 63.89 -33.10 -40.05
C LYS A 7 65.20 -32.29 -40.27
N ARG A 8 65.18 -31.38 -41.26
CA ARG A 8 65.84 -30.04 -41.31
C ARG A 8 65.60 -29.42 -42.69
N GLN A 9 65.60 -28.11 -42.98
CA GLN A 9 65.39 -26.81 -42.31
C GLN A 9 65.67 -25.76 -43.42
N THR A 10 65.31 -24.50 -43.16
CA THR A 10 65.73 -23.24 -43.83
C THR A 10 64.81 -22.78 -44.96
N ASN A 11 64.44 -21.52 -45.09
CA ASN A 11 64.55 -20.28 -44.31
C ASN A 11 63.54 -19.32 -44.99
N TRP A 12 63.06 -18.27 -44.33
CA TRP A 12 63.14 -16.87 -44.81
C TRP A 12 62.48 -15.95 -43.77
N THR A 13 63.08 -14.78 -43.68
CA THR A 13 63.10 -13.80 -42.60
C THR A 13 61.89 -12.88 -42.56
N VAL A 14 61.68 -12.35 -41.35
CA VAL A 14 60.71 -11.35 -40.88
C VAL A 14 60.54 -10.15 -41.82
N SER A 15 59.29 -9.77 -42.07
CA SER A 15 58.90 -8.37 -42.28
C SER A 15 57.66 -8.10 -41.44
N SER A 16 57.82 -7.17 -40.51
CA SER A 16 56.81 -6.67 -39.58
C SER A 16 56.02 -5.54 -40.26
N ASP A 17 54.77 -5.81 -40.62
CA ASP A 17 53.77 -4.80 -40.91
C ASP A 17 52.46 -5.23 -40.24
N HIS A 18 52.01 -4.46 -39.25
CA HIS A 18 50.68 -4.56 -38.68
C HIS A 18 49.66 -4.06 -39.70
N PRO A 19 48.63 -4.83 -40.09
CA PRO A 19 47.40 -4.23 -40.57
C PRO A 19 46.66 -3.62 -39.37
N PRO A 20 46.06 -2.42 -39.49
CA PRO A 20 45.31 -1.81 -38.42
C PRO A 20 44.02 -2.59 -38.17
N ASP A 21 43.57 -2.56 -36.92
CA ASP A 21 42.39 -3.19 -36.36
C ASP A 21 41.23 -3.32 -37.38
N GLU A 22 40.78 -4.56 -37.59
CA GLU A 22 39.48 -4.86 -38.20
C GLU A 22 38.42 -4.18 -37.33
N GLY A 23 37.99 -3.00 -37.76
CA GLY A 23 36.88 -2.28 -37.17
C GLY A 23 35.67 -3.20 -37.07
N THR A 24 35.08 -3.27 -35.88
CA THR A 24 33.71 -3.73 -35.67
C THR A 24 32.83 -3.25 -36.81
N PRO A 25 32.01 -4.12 -37.43
CA PRO A 25 31.15 -3.71 -38.54
C PRO A 25 30.21 -2.62 -38.03
N VAL A 26 30.49 -1.37 -38.41
CA VAL A 26 29.54 -0.27 -38.28
C VAL A 26 28.41 -0.63 -39.21
N VAL A 27 27.37 -1.24 -38.64
CA VAL A 27 26.12 -1.48 -39.36
C VAL A 27 25.67 -0.11 -39.87
N THR A 28 25.62 0.05 -41.20
CA THR A 28 24.91 1.16 -41.85
C THR A 28 23.43 0.98 -41.55
N VAL A 29 23.04 1.30 -40.32
CA VAL A 29 21.66 1.35 -39.88
C VAL A 29 20.97 2.46 -40.67
N ALA A 30 19.78 2.15 -41.20
CA ALA A 30 18.91 3.07 -41.91
C ALA A 30 19.00 4.50 -41.33
N ALA A 31 19.47 5.43 -42.15
CA ALA A 31 19.93 6.78 -41.80
C ALA A 31 18.83 7.75 -41.31
N GLY A 32 17.84 7.28 -40.55
CA GLY A 32 16.75 8.12 -40.07
C GLY A 32 16.02 7.65 -38.82
N LEU A 33 16.06 6.35 -38.47
CA LEU A 33 15.35 5.84 -37.29
C LEU A 33 16.17 6.09 -36.02
N GLN A 34 15.74 7.06 -35.22
CA GLN A 34 16.47 7.49 -34.04
C GLN A 34 15.51 7.92 -32.94
N MET A 35 15.69 7.37 -31.75
CA MET A 35 15.08 7.88 -30.53
C MET A 35 15.95 8.97 -29.92
N ASN A 36 15.33 10.07 -29.49
CA ASN A 36 15.96 11.20 -28.82
C ASN A 36 15.48 11.37 -27.38
N GLY A 37 14.30 10.83 -27.04
CA GLY A 37 13.79 10.81 -25.68
C GLY A 37 12.50 10.03 -25.56
N MET A 38 12.01 9.90 -24.33
CA MET A 38 10.72 9.27 -24.04
C MET A 38 9.98 10.02 -22.93
N ARG A 39 8.68 9.80 -22.85
CA ARG A 39 7.80 10.29 -21.79
C ARG A 39 6.77 9.23 -21.47
N VAL A 40 6.47 9.03 -20.19
CA VAL A 40 5.33 8.24 -19.74
C VAL A 40 4.06 9.09 -19.86
N GLU A 41 3.10 8.64 -20.66
CA GLU A 41 1.78 9.28 -20.80
C GLU A 41 0.82 8.77 -19.73
N SER A 42 0.81 7.46 -19.49
CA SER A 42 0.06 6.81 -18.43
C SER A 42 0.75 5.53 -17.98
N ALA A 43 0.50 5.11 -16.75
CA ALA A 43 0.97 3.83 -16.22
C ALA A 43 0.00 3.35 -15.13
N ASP A 44 -0.04 2.04 -14.88
CA ASP A 44 -0.92 1.45 -13.84
C ASP A 44 -0.58 2.00 -12.44
N LYS A 45 0.70 2.29 -12.21
CA LYS A 45 1.20 3.03 -11.04
C LYS A 45 1.92 4.30 -11.51
N GLU A 46 1.74 5.40 -10.77
CA GLU A 46 2.39 6.66 -11.11
C GLU A 46 3.93 6.47 -11.18
N PRO A 47 4.57 6.93 -12.26
CA PRO A 47 6.02 6.79 -12.43
C PRO A 47 6.75 7.69 -11.43
N THR A 48 7.78 7.14 -10.79
CA THR A 48 8.72 7.91 -9.99
C THR A 48 9.94 8.28 -10.84
N TYR A 49 10.74 9.24 -10.38
CA TYR A 49 11.99 9.62 -11.02
C TYR A 49 13.10 9.50 -9.99
N GLY A 50 14.15 8.75 -10.33
CA GLY A 50 15.35 8.68 -9.50
C GLY A 50 16.08 10.03 -9.45
N ASP A 51 17.00 10.18 -8.49
CA ASP A 51 17.82 11.39 -8.35
C ASP A 51 18.68 11.67 -9.60
N ASP A 52 18.94 10.65 -10.42
CA ASP A 52 19.63 10.70 -11.71
C ASP A 52 18.72 11.06 -12.89
N GLY A 53 17.43 11.29 -12.64
CA GLY A 53 16.42 11.64 -13.63
C GLY A 53 15.90 10.45 -14.47
N VAL A 54 16.28 9.22 -14.10
CA VAL A 54 15.79 7.99 -14.75
C VAL A 54 14.36 7.71 -14.31
N VAL A 55 13.50 7.34 -15.26
CA VAL A 55 12.10 6.98 -14.97
C VAL A 55 12.07 5.63 -14.28
N GLU A 56 11.39 5.55 -13.14
CA GLU A 56 11.20 4.33 -12.37
C GLU A 56 9.77 3.80 -12.54
N LEU A 57 9.67 2.55 -13.01
CA LEU A 57 8.40 1.87 -13.24
C LEU A 57 8.30 0.58 -12.40
N LEU A 58 7.08 0.28 -11.98
CA LEU A 58 6.78 -0.92 -11.20
C LEU A 58 6.85 -2.17 -12.09
N LEU A 59 7.54 -3.21 -11.62
CA LEU A 59 7.64 -4.48 -12.36
C LEU A 59 6.26 -5.09 -12.67
N GLN A 60 6.14 -5.72 -13.84
CA GLN A 60 4.91 -6.40 -14.31
C GLN A 60 3.68 -5.47 -14.39
N THR A 61 3.90 -4.20 -14.71
CA THR A 61 2.81 -3.24 -14.96
C THR A 61 2.84 -2.76 -16.40
N ASN A 62 1.69 -2.24 -16.84
CA ASN A 62 1.56 -1.63 -18.15
C ASN A 62 1.80 -0.12 -18.06
N ALA A 63 2.53 0.41 -19.02
CA ALA A 63 2.77 1.83 -19.21
C ALA A 63 2.59 2.20 -20.69
N LEU A 64 1.97 3.35 -20.94
CA LEU A 64 1.88 3.94 -22.27
C LEU A 64 3.01 4.97 -22.41
N LEU A 65 3.97 4.66 -23.27
CA LEU A 65 5.15 5.49 -23.48
C LEU A 65 5.03 6.26 -24.80
N ARG A 66 5.26 7.56 -24.75
CA ARG A 66 5.51 8.38 -25.92
C ARG A 66 7.01 8.43 -26.19
N LEU A 67 7.41 7.94 -27.35
CA LEU A 67 8.77 7.98 -27.84
C LEU A 67 8.92 9.22 -28.72
N PHE A 68 10.00 9.98 -28.54
CA PHE A 68 10.37 11.13 -29.35
C PHE A 68 11.59 10.81 -30.17
N GLY A 69 11.59 11.17 -31.44
CA GLY A 69 12.59 10.69 -32.38
C GLY A 69 12.18 10.87 -33.83
N THR A 70 13.09 10.58 -34.75
CA THR A 70 12.84 10.69 -36.20
C THR A 70 12.75 9.31 -36.83
N GLY A 71 12.11 9.24 -38.00
CA GLY A 71 12.14 8.05 -38.83
C GLY A 71 11.22 6.91 -38.39
N PHE A 72 10.32 7.14 -37.42
CA PHE A 72 9.31 6.16 -37.02
C PHE A 72 8.37 5.80 -38.18
N SER A 73 7.90 4.56 -38.18
CA SER A 73 6.99 3.99 -39.17
C SER A 73 6.07 2.96 -38.52
N ASN A 74 4.95 2.62 -39.18
CA ASN A 74 4.04 1.57 -38.68
C ASN A 74 4.68 0.18 -38.56
N SER A 75 5.86 -0.02 -39.15
CA SER A 75 6.67 -1.24 -39.09
C SER A 75 7.85 -1.13 -38.13
N THR A 76 7.96 -0.03 -37.38
CA THR A 76 8.98 0.11 -36.33
C THR A 76 8.63 -0.81 -35.15
N LEU A 77 9.61 -1.60 -34.75
CA LEU A 77 9.58 -2.49 -33.60
C LEU A 77 10.50 -1.94 -32.52
N VAL A 78 10.02 -2.01 -31.27
CA VAL A 78 10.74 -1.54 -30.09
C VAL A 78 10.94 -2.71 -29.15
N THR A 79 12.12 -2.82 -28.56
CA THR A 79 12.40 -3.77 -27.48
C THR A 79 13.35 -3.13 -26.47
N VAL A 80 13.59 -3.82 -25.36
CA VAL A 80 14.47 -3.35 -24.28
C VAL A 80 15.55 -4.38 -23.93
N THR A 81 16.70 -3.87 -23.50
CA THR A 81 17.83 -4.68 -23.01
C THR A 81 18.34 -4.14 -21.68
N ALA A 82 18.83 -5.03 -20.81
CA ALA A 82 19.49 -4.65 -19.56
C ALA A 82 21.00 -4.37 -19.75
N ARG A 83 21.55 -4.61 -20.95
CA ARG A 83 22.97 -4.38 -21.25
C ARG A 83 23.18 -2.94 -21.73
N PRO A 84 24.12 -2.19 -21.14
CA PRO A 84 24.46 -0.86 -21.64
C PRO A 84 25.18 -0.96 -22.99
N GLY A 85 24.78 -0.14 -23.95
CA GLY A 85 25.42 -0.03 -25.27
C GLY A 85 25.52 1.41 -25.78
N SER A 86 26.41 1.65 -26.74
CA SER A 86 26.50 2.94 -27.41
C SER A 86 25.33 3.13 -28.38
N ARG A 87 25.03 4.38 -28.74
CA ARG A 87 24.02 4.68 -29.75
C ARG A 87 24.48 4.09 -31.10
N LEU A 88 23.55 3.51 -31.86
CA LEU A 88 23.78 2.82 -33.13
C LEU A 88 24.55 1.49 -33.05
N GLU A 89 24.88 1.03 -31.84
CA GLU A 89 25.51 -0.28 -31.64
C GLU A 89 24.48 -1.42 -31.83
N VAL A 90 24.95 -2.60 -32.20
CA VAL A 90 24.11 -3.79 -32.28
C VAL A 90 23.69 -4.21 -30.87
N CYS A 91 22.38 -4.33 -30.67
CA CYS A 91 21.80 -4.74 -29.40
C CYS A 91 21.83 -6.28 -29.30
N GLU A 92 22.85 -6.81 -28.64
CA GLU A 92 22.97 -8.23 -28.36
C GLU A 92 22.04 -8.61 -27.18
N PHE A 93 21.12 -9.55 -27.41
CA PHE A 93 20.18 -10.11 -26.40
C PHE A 93 19.11 -9.12 -25.89
N PRO A 94 18.07 -8.81 -26.71
CA PRO A 94 16.89 -8.14 -26.18
C PRO A 94 16.22 -9.03 -25.12
N THR A 95 15.95 -8.44 -23.95
CA THR A 95 15.41 -9.16 -22.78
C THR A 95 13.90 -8.93 -22.63
N GLY A 96 13.38 -7.83 -23.18
CA GLY A 96 11.95 -7.54 -23.18
C GLY A 96 11.22 -8.13 -24.37
N ASP A 97 9.89 -8.00 -24.33
CA ASP A 97 9.03 -8.33 -25.46
C ASP A 97 9.27 -7.36 -26.64
N VAL A 98 8.67 -7.70 -27.78
CA VAL A 98 8.67 -6.86 -28.97
C VAL A 98 7.39 -6.03 -29.00
N TYR A 99 7.53 -4.73 -28.78
CA TYR A 99 6.43 -3.78 -28.77
C TYR A 99 6.27 -3.13 -30.15
N ARG A 100 5.03 -3.01 -30.60
CA ARG A 100 4.65 -2.32 -31.85
C ARG A 100 4.09 -0.94 -31.54
N LEU A 101 4.24 -0.01 -32.49
CA LEU A 101 3.63 1.32 -32.37
C LEU A 101 2.10 1.21 -32.39
N GLU A 102 1.43 2.06 -31.61
CA GLU A 102 -0.03 2.14 -31.59
C GLU A 102 -0.54 2.77 -32.90
N ASN A 103 -1.58 2.17 -33.49
CA ASN A 103 -2.22 2.68 -34.71
C ASN A 103 -2.68 4.14 -34.49
N ASP A 104 -2.49 5.00 -35.48
CA ASP A 104 -2.86 6.43 -35.47
C ASP A 104 -2.09 7.33 -34.46
N SER A 105 -1.09 6.78 -33.75
CA SER A 105 -0.24 7.56 -32.84
C SER A 105 1.00 8.18 -33.51
N LEU A 106 1.28 7.76 -34.75
CA LEU A 106 2.48 8.12 -35.49
C LEU A 106 2.43 9.59 -35.91
N THR A 107 3.46 10.34 -35.52
CA THR A 107 3.72 11.70 -36.00
C THR A 107 5.13 11.75 -36.59
N GLU A 108 5.50 12.86 -37.23
CA GLU A 108 6.84 13.04 -37.80
C GLU A 108 7.97 12.86 -36.76
N PHE A 109 7.70 13.21 -35.49
CA PHE A 109 8.70 13.25 -34.42
C PHE A 109 8.34 12.44 -33.16
N SER A 110 7.20 11.74 -33.15
CA SER A 110 6.76 10.97 -31.98
C SER A 110 5.87 9.79 -32.33
N ALA A 111 5.87 8.78 -31.47
CA ALA A 111 4.98 7.62 -31.56
C ALA A 111 4.63 7.10 -30.16
N LEU A 112 3.49 6.41 -30.03
CA LEU A 112 3.07 5.78 -28.78
C LEU A 112 3.32 4.26 -28.83
N ILE A 113 3.74 3.70 -27.71
CA ILE A 113 3.81 2.25 -27.49
C ILE A 113 3.09 1.87 -26.19
N LYS A 114 2.43 0.71 -26.20
CA LYS A 114 2.00 0.02 -24.99
C LYS A 114 3.16 -0.85 -24.52
N PHE A 115 3.82 -0.39 -23.47
CA PHE A 115 4.99 -1.03 -22.88
C PHE A 115 4.58 -1.83 -21.65
N GLU A 116 4.96 -3.11 -21.62
CA GLU A 116 4.82 -3.95 -20.43
C GLU A 116 6.19 -4.08 -19.77
N VAL A 117 6.29 -3.69 -18.50
CA VAL A 117 7.57 -3.66 -17.79
C VAL A 117 8.09 -5.10 -17.59
N PRO A 118 9.25 -5.47 -18.16
CA PRO A 118 9.74 -6.85 -18.14
C PRO A 118 10.03 -7.31 -16.71
N ALA A 119 9.61 -8.54 -16.38
CA ALA A 119 9.87 -9.17 -15.08
C ALA A 119 11.33 -9.65 -14.91
N MET A 120 12.13 -9.58 -15.98
CA MET A 120 13.50 -10.09 -16.02
C MET A 120 14.51 -8.97 -15.74
N GLY A 121 14.90 -8.84 -14.48
CA GLY A 121 15.85 -7.84 -14.00
C GLY A 121 15.58 -7.60 -12.52
N GLY A 122 16.61 -7.66 -11.67
CA GLY A 122 16.42 -7.38 -10.25
C GLY A 122 15.95 -5.93 -10.01
N PRO A 123 15.50 -5.59 -8.80
CA PRO A 123 15.15 -4.22 -8.48
C PRO A 123 16.37 -3.31 -8.68
N GLY A 124 16.17 -2.18 -9.35
CA GLY A 124 17.21 -1.22 -9.69
C GLY A 124 17.91 -1.48 -11.03
N THR A 125 17.51 -2.48 -11.82
CA THR A 125 18.06 -2.66 -13.17
C THR A 125 17.61 -1.56 -14.12
N ASN A 126 18.55 -0.99 -14.86
CA ASN A 126 18.28 -0.06 -15.95
C ASN A 126 18.05 -0.83 -17.25
N PHE A 127 16.95 -0.55 -17.92
CA PHE A 127 16.62 -1.01 -19.25
C PHE A 127 16.83 0.10 -20.26
N TYR A 128 17.43 -0.25 -21.39
CA TYR A 128 17.72 0.63 -22.51
C TYR A 128 16.93 0.19 -23.74
N PHE A 129 16.55 1.14 -24.59
CA PHE A 129 15.76 0.86 -25.79
C PHE A 129 16.60 0.41 -26.97
N CYS A 130 16.10 -0.60 -27.68
CA CYS A 130 16.60 -1.04 -28.96
C CYS A 130 15.47 -0.97 -30.01
N LEU A 131 15.80 -0.43 -31.18
CA LEU A 131 14.86 -0.25 -32.28
C LEU A 131 15.24 -1.11 -33.48
N LYS A 132 14.23 -1.52 -34.23
CA LYS A 132 14.37 -2.17 -35.53
C LYS A 132 13.21 -1.73 -36.42
N ASP A 133 13.44 -1.63 -37.72
CA ASP A 133 12.39 -1.34 -38.69
C ASP A 133 12.19 -2.54 -39.63
N GLU A 134 10.93 -2.90 -39.87
CA GLU A 134 10.54 -4.00 -40.73
C GLU A 134 10.22 -3.55 -42.18
N ARG A 135 10.44 -2.27 -42.54
CA ARG A 135 10.26 -1.78 -43.94
C ARG A 135 11.15 -2.46 -44.97
N ASP A 136 12.30 -2.98 -44.54
CA ASP A 136 13.22 -3.66 -45.44
C ASP A 136 12.67 -5.07 -45.71
N GLY A 137 12.14 -5.30 -46.92
CA GLY A 137 11.67 -6.60 -47.43
C GLY A 137 12.77 -7.68 -47.56
N VAL A 138 13.82 -7.58 -46.74
CA VAL A 138 14.85 -8.57 -46.52
C VAL A 138 14.43 -9.42 -45.34
N THR A 139 14.47 -10.74 -45.52
CA THR A 139 14.11 -11.77 -44.54
C THR A 139 14.45 -11.39 -43.08
N MET A 140 13.49 -11.63 -42.19
CA MET A 140 13.41 -11.23 -40.77
C MET A 140 14.71 -11.37 -39.92
N ALA A 141 15.67 -12.18 -40.36
CA ALA A 141 16.90 -12.51 -39.66
C ALA A 141 18.10 -11.56 -39.90
N SER A 142 18.02 -10.62 -40.84
CA SER A 142 19.23 -9.88 -41.30
C SER A 142 19.42 -8.47 -40.75
N VAL A 143 18.35 -7.78 -40.30
CA VAL A 143 18.48 -6.45 -39.69
C VAL A 143 18.70 -6.59 -38.18
N PRO A 144 19.87 -6.22 -37.66
CA PRO A 144 20.15 -6.27 -36.23
C PRO A 144 19.34 -5.22 -35.48
N TRP A 145 19.07 -5.48 -34.20
CA TRP A 145 18.52 -4.49 -33.30
C TRP A 145 19.55 -3.39 -33.03
N VAL A 146 19.09 -2.14 -32.96
CA VAL A 146 19.98 -0.99 -32.85
C VAL A 146 19.74 -0.26 -31.54
N HIS A 147 20.80 -0.17 -30.73
CA HIS A 147 20.77 0.44 -29.42
C HIS A 147 20.64 1.97 -29.53
N GLN A 148 19.76 2.57 -28.72
CA GLN A 148 19.45 4.01 -28.80
C GLN A 148 20.30 4.90 -27.88
N GLY A 149 21.02 4.30 -26.95
CA GLY A 149 21.93 4.98 -26.03
C GLY A 149 21.64 4.67 -24.56
N THR A 150 22.57 5.05 -23.68
CA THR A 150 22.52 4.77 -22.23
C THR A 150 22.20 6.01 -21.39
N GLN A 151 21.77 7.10 -22.03
CA GLN A 151 21.48 8.35 -21.32
C GLN A 151 20.27 8.18 -20.39
N SER A 152 20.24 8.92 -19.28
CA SER A 152 19.21 8.75 -18.24
C SER A 152 17.78 8.98 -18.73
N TRP A 153 17.58 9.91 -19.66
CA TRP A 153 16.28 10.20 -20.28
C TRP A 153 15.82 9.16 -21.32
N LEU A 154 16.67 8.17 -21.63
CA LEU A 154 16.42 7.03 -22.53
C LEU A 154 16.46 5.69 -21.77
N ALA A 155 16.55 5.71 -20.44
CA ALA A 155 16.59 4.52 -19.62
C ALA A 155 15.34 4.42 -18.73
N ILE A 156 14.88 3.19 -18.51
CA ILE A 156 13.84 2.87 -17.52
C ILE A 156 14.48 2.06 -16.41
N ARG A 157 14.29 2.46 -15.15
CA ARG A 157 14.66 1.66 -14.00
C ARG A 157 13.43 0.94 -13.47
N THR A 158 13.59 -0.30 -13.04
CA THR A 158 12.50 -1.07 -12.44
C THR A 158 12.64 -1.15 -10.93
N TYR A 159 11.52 -1.18 -10.22
CA TYR A 159 11.48 -1.47 -8.79
C TYR A 159 10.45 -2.56 -8.48
N ASP A 160 10.72 -3.30 -7.40
CA ASP A 160 9.86 -4.38 -6.90
C ASP A 160 8.83 -3.86 -5.89
N LYS A 161 7.74 -4.61 -5.77
CA LYS A 161 6.80 -4.45 -4.65
C LYS A 161 7.51 -4.79 -3.34
N LEU A 162 7.34 -3.94 -2.32
CA LEU A 162 7.89 -4.15 -0.98
C LEU A 162 7.39 -5.45 -0.32
N LEU A 163 6.19 -5.90 -0.67
CA LEU A 163 5.51 -7.03 -0.04
C LEU A 163 4.90 -7.99 -1.08
N PRO A 164 5.03 -9.32 -0.90
CA PRO A 164 4.34 -10.28 -1.75
C PRO A 164 2.82 -10.22 -1.51
N LEU A 165 2.03 -10.45 -2.55
CA LEU A 165 0.56 -10.28 -2.52
C LEU A 165 -0.13 -11.02 -1.37
N TRP A 166 0.31 -12.25 -1.05
CA TRP A 166 -0.24 -13.03 0.05
C TRP A 166 0.00 -12.37 1.41
N ALA A 167 1.19 -11.79 1.62
CA ALA A 167 1.53 -11.10 2.85
C ALA A 167 0.72 -9.81 2.97
N SER A 168 0.55 -9.06 1.88
CA SER A 168 -0.29 -7.86 1.83
C SER A 168 -1.73 -8.16 2.24
N ILE A 169 -2.33 -9.25 1.73
CA ILE A 169 -3.69 -9.68 2.13
C ILE A 169 -3.76 -10.02 3.62
N CYS A 170 -2.79 -10.77 4.15
CA CYS A 170 -2.73 -11.09 5.58
C CYS A 170 -2.63 -9.82 6.44
N ILE A 171 -1.80 -8.86 6.04
CA ILE A 171 -1.63 -7.59 6.76
C ILE A 171 -2.93 -6.76 6.68
N ILE A 172 -3.59 -6.68 5.53
CA ILE A 172 -4.88 -5.97 5.38
C ILE A 172 -5.93 -6.54 6.35
N LEU A 173 -6.06 -7.87 6.42
CA LEU A 173 -7.01 -8.52 7.35
C LEU A 173 -6.68 -8.22 8.81
N MET A 174 -5.39 -8.23 9.16
CA MET A 174 -4.93 -7.88 10.50
C MET A 174 -5.20 -6.39 10.82
N CYS A 175 -4.96 -5.49 9.88
CA CYS A 175 -5.28 -4.07 10.00
C CYS A 175 -6.79 -3.85 10.18
N LEU A 176 -7.64 -4.52 9.41
CA LEU A 176 -9.10 -4.44 9.60
C LEU A 176 -9.51 -4.90 11.00
N ALA A 177 -8.92 -5.98 11.51
CA ALA A 177 -9.20 -6.45 12.86
C ALA A 177 -8.77 -5.45 13.95
N PHE A 178 -7.61 -4.79 13.80
CA PHE A 178 -7.17 -3.75 14.74
C PHE A 178 -7.99 -2.47 14.63
N SER A 179 -8.37 -2.04 13.42
CA SER A 179 -9.29 -0.93 13.17
C SER A 179 -10.63 -1.18 13.86
N ALA A 180 -11.20 -2.37 13.64
CA ALA A 180 -12.40 -2.86 14.30
C ALA A 180 -12.31 -2.80 15.83
N LEU A 181 -11.21 -3.27 16.37
CA LEU A 181 -10.94 -3.27 17.79
C LEU A 181 -10.89 -1.83 18.33
N PHE A 182 -10.11 -0.94 17.73
CA PHE A 182 -9.95 0.44 18.23
C PHE A 182 -11.22 1.26 18.14
N SER A 183 -11.94 1.17 17.03
CA SER A 183 -13.23 1.83 16.87
C SER A 183 -14.27 1.34 17.88
N GLY A 184 -14.37 0.02 18.06
CA GLY A 184 -15.25 -0.61 19.03
C GLY A 184 -14.90 -0.28 20.48
N LEU A 185 -13.62 -0.29 20.84
CA LEU A 185 -13.14 0.07 22.18
C LEU A 185 -13.34 1.55 22.49
N ASN A 186 -13.21 2.43 21.50
CA ASN A 186 -13.46 3.85 21.70
C ASN A 186 -14.88 4.06 22.21
N LEU A 187 -15.89 3.50 21.51
CA LEU A 187 -17.28 3.57 21.96
C LEU A 187 -17.50 2.80 23.27
N GLY A 188 -16.99 1.57 23.36
CA GLY A 188 -17.20 0.67 24.49
C GLY A 188 -16.63 1.21 25.80
N LEU A 189 -15.38 1.68 25.81
CA LEU A 189 -14.73 2.20 27.02
C LEU A 189 -15.18 3.62 27.37
N MET A 190 -15.59 4.43 26.39
CA MET A 190 -16.13 5.77 26.64
C MET A 190 -17.56 5.73 27.18
N SER A 191 -18.36 4.74 26.78
CA SER A 191 -19.70 4.51 27.29
C SER A 191 -19.71 4.03 28.76
N MET A 192 -18.61 3.47 29.23
CA MET A 192 -18.50 2.97 30.59
C MET A 192 -17.93 4.03 31.55
N ASP A 193 -18.82 4.58 32.38
CA ASP A 193 -18.46 5.55 33.40
C ASP A 193 -17.67 4.89 34.56
N GLN A 194 -16.78 5.67 35.17
CA GLN A 194 -15.98 5.19 36.32
C GLN A 194 -16.86 4.79 37.51
N THR A 195 -17.99 5.49 37.68
CA THR A 195 -19.00 5.19 38.70
C THR A 195 -19.67 3.84 38.43
N ASP A 196 -20.08 3.60 37.19
CA ASP A 196 -20.72 2.35 36.78
C ASP A 196 -19.77 1.17 36.92
N LEU A 197 -18.50 1.32 36.54
CA LEU A 197 -17.48 0.30 36.77
C LEU A 197 -17.30 -0.01 38.27
N LYS A 198 -17.39 1.01 39.14
CA LYS A 198 -17.24 0.82 40.58
C LYS A 198 -18.46 0.14 41.20
N VAL A 199 -19.66 0.45 40.70
CA VAL A 199 -20.89 -0.27 41.07
C VAL A 199 -20.75 -1.73 40.64
N ILE A 200 -20.46 -2.01 39.37
CA ILE A 200 -20.31 -3.38 38.83
C ILE A 200 -19.21 -4.15 39.57
N SER A 201 -18.10 -3.51 39.93
CA SER A 201 -17.02 -4.14 40.71
C SER A 201 -17.44 -4.59 42.12
N ASN A 202 -18.49 -3.99 42.70
CA ASN A 202 -18.97 -4.30 44.04
C ASN A 202 -20.22 -5.19 44.02
N THR A 203 -21.12 -5.00 43.05
CA THR A 203 -22.44 -5.66 43.01
C THR A 203 -22.55 -6.73 41.93
N GLY A 204 -21.71 -6.73 40.89
CA GLY A 204 -21.78 -7.66 39.76
C GLY A 204 -21.41 -9.10 40.11
N SER A 205 -21.52 -9.99 39.13
CA SER A 205 -21.04 -11.38 39.22
C SER A 205 -19.51 -11.47 39.35
N GLU A 206 -18.95 -12.59 39.80
CA GLU A 206 -17.48 -12.73 39.97
C GLU A 206 -16.69 -12.41 38.69
N THR A 207 -17.20 -12.83 37.53
CA THR A 207 -16.60 -12.57 36.21
C THR A 207 -16.66 -11.09 35.85
N GLU A 208 -17.82 -10.44 36.00
CA GLU A 208 -17.98 -9.00 35.75
C GLU A 208 -17.13 -8.14 36.69
N ARG A 209 -17.02 -8.54 37.97
CA ARG A 209 -16.15 -7.86 38.94
C ARG A 209 -14.69 -7.94 38.53
N ARG A 210 -14.24 -9.05 37.94
CA ARG A 210 -12.87 -9.20 37.43
C ARG A 210 -12.63 -8.31 36.20
N TYR A 211 -13.59 -8.26 35.28
CA TYR A 211 -13.55 -7.38 34.11
C TYR A 211 -13.51 -5.90 34.48
N ALA A 212 -14.39 -5.46 35.37
CA ALA A 212 -14.44 -4.08 35.85
C ALA A 212 -13.12 -3.66 36.53
N ARG A 213 -12.55 -4.53 37.38
CA ARG A 213 -11.25 -4.28 38.03
C ARG A 213 -10.08 -4.15 37.05
N ALA A 214 -10.10 -4.91 35.95
CA ALA A 214 -9.06 -4.83 34.93
C ALA A 214 -9.11 -3.52 34.12
N ILE A 215 -10.31 -3.01 33.81
CA ILE A 215 -10.53 -1.82 32.98
C ILE A 215 -10.33 -0.52 33.78
N MET A 216 -10.73 -0.51 35.06
CA MET A 216 -10.71 0.68 35.93
C MET A 216 -9.41 1.50 35.90
N PRO A 217 -8.19 0.92 36.01
CA PRO A 217 -6.95 1.71 35.99
C PRO A 217 -6.69 2.41 34.64
N VAL A 218 -7.13 1.81 33.53
CA VAL A 218 -6.95 2.37 32.19
C VAL A 218 -7.93 3.52 31.95
N ARG A 219 -9.19 3.36 32.40
CA ARG A 219 -10.24 4.38 32.31
C ARG A 219 -9.98 5.62 33.18
N LYS A 220 -9.21 5.48 34.27
CA LYS A 220 -8.81 6.62 35.11
C LYS A 220 -8.04 7.69 34.32
N LYS A 221 -7.25 7.28 33.33
CA LYS A 221 -6.54 8.18 32.41
C LYS A 221 -7.33 8.35 31.11
N GLY A 222 -8.58 8.82 31.23
CA GLY A 222 -9.56 8.83 30.14
C GLY A 222 -9.10 9.56 28.87
N ASN A 223 -8.56 10.77 29.01
CA ASN A 223 -8.11 11.58 27.85
C ASN A 223 -6.91 10.93 27.15
N TYR A 224 -5.94 10.43 27.91
CA TYR A 224 -4.81 9.69 27.35
C TYR A 224 -5.25 8.38 26.67
N LEU A 225 -6.21 7.64 27.24
CA LEU A 225 -6.81 6.46 26.64
C LEU A 225 -7.50 6.80 25.31
N LEU A 226 -8.33 7.85 25.30
CA LEU A 226 -9.03 8.33 24.12
C LEU A 226 -8.04 8.69 23.01
N CYS A 227 -7.04 9.51 23.31
CA CYS A 227 -6.02 9.91 22.33
C CYS A 227 -5.24 8.71 21.79
N SER A 228 -4.87 7.76 22.64
CA SER A 228 -4.12 6.56 22.22
C SER A 228 -4.94 5.68 21.26
N ILE A 229 -6.22 5.44 21.57
CA ILE A 229 -7.12 4.64 20.74
C ILE A 229 -7.42 5.34 19.40
N LEU A 230 -7.69 6.65 19.43
CA LEU A 230 -7.95 7.42 18.22
C LEU A 230 -6.72 7.47 17.29
N LEU A 231 -5.53 7.70 17.85
CA LEU A 231 -4.29 7.71 17.08
C LEU A 231 -4.02 6.34 16.48
N GLY A 232 -4.22 5.27 17.26
CA GLY A 232 -4.13 3.90 16.75
C GLY A 232 -5.10 3.61 15.60
N ASN A 233 -6.35 4.07 15.72
CA ASN A 233 -7.36 3.92 14.67
C ASN A 233 -6.95 4.63 13.37
N VAL A 234 -6.55 5.89 13.47
CA VAL A 234 -6.10 6.67 12.30
C VAL A 234 -4.87 6.04 11.65
N LEU A 235 -3.91 5.59 12.46
CA LEU A 235 -2.69 4.94 11.98
C LEU A 235 -2.99 3.65 11.22
N VAL A 236 -3.84 2.77 11.77
CA VAL A 236 -4.21 1.50 11.15
C VAL A 236 -5.03 1.73 9.88
N ASN A 237 -5.99 2.67 9.91
CA ASN A 237 -6.81 3.02 8.75
C ASN A 237 -5.95 3.58 7.61
N SER A 238 -5.02 4.48 7.92
CA SER A 238 -4.11 5.06 6.92
C SER A 238 -3.16 4.01 6.35
N SER A 239 -2.63 3.14 7.20
CA SER A 239 -1.75 2.04 6.77
C SER A 239 -2.49 1.07 5.85
N LEU A 240 -3.75 0.74 6.16
CA LEU A 240 -4.58 -0.11 5.31
C LEU A 240 -4.79 0.51 3.93
N THR A 241 -5.13 1.80 3.84
CA THR A 241 -5.33 2.49 2.56
C THR A 241 -4.05 2.52 1.72
N ILE A 242 -2.89 2.77 2.34
CA ILE A 242 -1.60 2.76 1.64
C ILE A 242 -1.28 1.36 1.09
N ILE A 243 -1.49 0.31 1.88
CA ILE A 243 -1.24 -1.07 1.43
C ILE A 243 -2.24 -1.46 0.32
N MET A 244 -3.49 -1.00 0.41
CA MET A 244 -4.50 -1.22 -0.62
C MET A 244 -4.11 -0.55 -1.94
N ASP A 245 -3.51 0.65 -1.89
CA ASP A 245 -3.02 1.41 -3.04
C ASP A 245 -1.78 0.79 -3.71
N ASP A 246 -1.03 -0.05 -3.01
CA ASP A 246 0.09 -0.81 -3.58
C ASP A 246 -0.39 -2.03 -4.41
N ILE A 247 -1.56 -2.58 -4.08
CA ILE A 247 -2.09 -3.78 -4.74
C ILE A 247 -3.12 -3.50 -5.84
N THR A 248 -3.76 -2.33 -5.82
CA THR A 248 -4.83 -1.97 -6.76
C THR A 248 -4.63 -0.55 -7.29
N SER A 249 -5.42 -0.13 -8.28
CA SER A 249 -5.37 1.26 -8.78
C SER A 249 -5.85 2.27 -7.73
N GLY A 250 -5.21 3.44 -7.67
CA GLY A 250 -5.40 4.34 -6.52
C GLY A 250 -6.83 4.78 -6.24
N LEU A 251 -7.65 5.04 -7.28
CA LEU A 251 -9.06 5.38 -7.06
C LEU A 251 -9.86 4.20 -6.47
N VAL A 252 -9.62 2.99 -6.97
CA VAL A 252 -10.26 1.77 -6.45
C VAL A 252 -9.78 1.47 -5.04
N ALA A 253 -8.50 1.75 -4.75
CA ALA A 253 -7.91 1.58 -3.42
C ALA A 253 -8.60 2.47 -2.38
N VAL A 254 -8.80 3.74 -2.69
CA VAL A 254 -9.43 4.72 -1.79
C VAL A 254 -10.89 4.34 -1.52
N ILE A 255 -11.67 4.07 -2.57
CA ILE A 255 -13.09 3.71 -2.42
C ILE A 255 -13.23 2.37 -1.69
N GLY A 256 -12.46 1.36 -2.11
CA GLY A 256 -12.50 0.03 -1.52
C GLY A 256 -12.08 0.01 -0.05
N SER A 257 -10.97 0.68 0.29
CA SER A 257 -10.50 0.78 1.69
C SER A 257 -11.51 1.52 2.56
N THR A 258 -12.09 2.62 2.07
CA THR A 258 -13.09 3.39 2.82
C THR A 258 -14.32 2.55 3.15
N LEU A 259 -14.88 1.83 2.17
CA LEU A 259 -16.04 0.95 2.40
C LEU A 259 -15.70 -0.19 3.36
N ALA A 260 -14.53 -0.80 3.20
CA ALA A 260 -14.09 -1.88 4.07
C ALA A 260 -13.92 -1.41 5.53
N ILE A 261 -13.27 -0.26 5.75
CA ILE A 261 -13.08 0.34 7.08
C ILE A 261 -14.44 0.68 7.70
N VAL A 262 -15.34 1.35 6.97
CA VAL A 262 -16.63 1.78 7.53
C VAL A 262 -17.49 0.57 7.91
N ILE A 263 -17.59 -0.44 7.05
CA ILE A 263 -18.48 -1.59 7.28
C ILE A 263 -17.88 -2.55 8.31
N PHE A 264 -16.62 -2.96 8.11
CA PHE A 264 -15.97 -4.00 8.92
C PHE A 264 -15.16 -3.44 10.09
N GLY A 265 -14.59 -2.24 9.96
CA GLY A 265 -13.78 -1.57 10.98
C GLY A 265 -14.58 -0.66 11.93
N GLU A 266 -15.73 -0.14 11.53
CA GLU A 266 -16.47 0.83 12.36
C GLU A 266 -17.86 0.36 12.74
N ILE A 267 -18.78 0.22 11.78
CA ILE A 267 -20.20 -0.02 12.07
C ILE A 267 -20.42 -1.36 12.78
N THR A 268 -19.89 -2.45 12.21
CA THR A 268 -20.08 -3.80 12.77
C THR A 268 -19.47 -3.94 14.17
N PRO A 269 -18.20 -3.55 14.39
CA PRO A 269 -17.56 -3.68 15.70
C PRO A 269 -18.17 -2.76 16.77
N GLN A 270 -18.55 -1.53 16.41
CA GLN A 270 -19.22 -0.62 17.33
C GLN A 270 -20.58 -1.18 17.79
N ALA A 271 -21.37 -1.76 16.88
CA ALA A 271 -22.64 -2.40 17.23
C ALA A 271 -22.47 -3.56 18.23
N ILE A 272 -21.41 -4.37 18.06
CA ILE A 272 -21.08 -5.47 18.98
C ILE A 272 -20.58 -4.94 20.32
N CYS A 273 -19.67 -3.96 20.31
CA CYS A 273 -19.10 -3.35 21.52
C CYS A 273 -20.15 -2.58 22.33
N SER A 274 -21.19 -2.04 21.69
CA SER A 274 -22.31 -1.42 22.39
C SER A 274 -23.09 -2.41 23.26
N ARG A 275 -23.10 -3.71 22.92
CA ARG A 275 -23.81 -4.75 23.69
C ARG A 275 -22.91 -5.50 24.67
N HIS A 276 -21.65 -5.73 24.30
CA HIS A 276 -20.71 -6.57 25.07
C HIS A 276 -19.44 -5.80 25.51
N GLY A 277 -19.53 -4.48 25.67
CA GLY A 277 -18.38 -3.60 25.92
C GLY A 277 -17.54 -3.98 27.14
N LEU A 278 -18.17 -4.41 28.26
CA LEU A 278 -17.45 -4.83 29.46
C LEU A 278 -16.55 -6.05 29.21
N ALA A 279 -17.09 -7.08 28.55
CA ALA A 279 -16.37 -8.32 28.28
C ALA A 279 -15.26 -8.11 27.23
N ILE A 280 -15.58 -7.41 26.14
CA ILE A 280 -14.61 -7.13 25.06
C ILE A 280 -13.49 -6.24 25.58
N GLY A 281 -13.80 -5.16 26.29
CA GLY A 281 -12.82 -4.24 26.85
C GLY A 281 -11.89 -4.90 27.88
N ALA A 282 -12.40 -5.85 28.67
CA ALA A 282 -11.58 -6.58 29.63
C ALA A 282 -10.68 -7.62 28.96
N ASN A 283 -11.18 -8.34 27.96
CA ASN A 283 -10.39 -9.34 27.23
C ASN A 283 -9.28 -8.69 26.39
N THR A 284 -9.51 -7.48 25.90
CA THR A 284 -8.56 -6.75 25.05
C THR A 284 -7.66 -5.78 25.83
N ILE A 285 -7.76 -5.77 27.16
CA ILE A 285 -7.04 -4.82 28.03
C ILE A 285 -5.51 -4.86 27.85
N ILE A 286 -4.95 -6.04 27.55
CA ILE A 286 -3.52 -6.22 27.31
C ILE A 286 -3.13 -5.51 26.00
N ILE A 287 -3.92 -5.70 24.95
CA ILE A 287 -3.73 -5.05 23.65
C ILE A 287 -3.83 -3.53 23.83
N THR A 288 -4.83 -3.04 24.55
CA THR A 288 -5.01 -1.60 24.82
C THR A 288 -3.79 -1.02 25.55
N LYS A 289 -3.26 -1.72 26.55
CA LYS A 289 -2.05 -1.27 27.27
C LYS A 289 -0.81 -1.22 26.37
N ILE A 290 -0.64 -2.21 25.49
CA ILE A 290 0.45 -2.23 24.51
C ILE A 290 0.33 -1.04 23.57
N VAL A 291 -0.86 -0.79 23.03
CA VAL A 291 -1.13 0.34 22.13
C VAL A 291 -0.89 1.67 22.82
N MET A 292 -1.35 1.84 24.07
CA MET A 292 -1.03 3.02 24.87
C MET A 292 0.49 3.19 25.06
N GLY A 293 1.22 2.11 25.33
CA GLY A 293 2.68 2.12 25.43
C GLY A 293 3.37 2.55 24.14
N ILE A 294 2.99 1.98 22.99
CA ILE A 294 3.56 2.31 21.67
C ILE A 294 3.22 3.74 21.26
N THR A 295 1.99 4.17 21.50
CA THR A 295 1.52 5.52 21.13
C THR A 295 1.92 6.58 22.15
N PHE A 296 2.47 6.20 23.31
CA PHE A 296 2.89 7.11 24.38
C PHE A 296 3.65 8.37 23.93
N PRO A 297 4.70 8.30 23.09
CA PRO A 297 5.46 9.50 22.70
C PRO A 297 4.62 10.57 21.98
N LEU A 298 3.58 10.17 21.23
CA LEU A 298 2.67 11.10 20.56
C LEU A 298 1.39 11.36 21.37
N ALA A 299 0.78 10.31 21.93
CA ALA A 299 -0.50 10.41 22.62
C ALA A 299 -0.40 11.16 23.96
N TYR A 300 0.74 11.10 24.65
CA TYR A 300 0.95 11.83 25.90
C TYR A 300 0.90 13.36 25.73
N PRO A 301 1.71 13.99 24.83
CA PRO A 301 1.64 15.44 24.64
C PRO A 301 0.29 15.89 24.08
N ILE A 302 -0.35 15.10 23.20
CA ILE A 302 -1.70 15.39 22.71
C ILE A 302 -2.71 15.34 23.85
N SER A 303 -2.60 14.35 24.74
CA SER A 303 -3.49 14.26 25.90
C SER A 303 -3.28 15.40 26.90
N LEU A 304 -2.04 15.87 27.10
CA LEU A 304 -1.74 17.03 27.92
C LEU A 304 -2.29 18.31 27.31
N PHE A 305 -2.19 18.46 25.98
CA PHE A 305 -2.79 19.57 25.26
C PHE A 305 -4.32 19.57 25.40
N LEU A 306 -4.94 18.39 25.29
CA LEU A 306 -6.38 18.22 25.52
C LEU A 306 -6.75 18.56 26.97
N ASP A 307 -5.96 18.09 27.95
CA ASP A 307 -6.14 18.40 29.36
C ASP A 307 -5.99 19.89 29.62
N PHE A 308 -5.06 20.59 28.95
CA PHE A 308 -4.90 22.04 29.08
C PHE A 308 -6.07 22.82 28.45
N MET A 309 -6.51 22.43 27.26
CA MET A 309 -7.63 23.07 26.55
C MET A 309 -8.98 22.85 27.24
N LEU A 310 -9.20 21.67 27.84
CA LEU A 310 -10.43 21.36 28.56
C LEU A 310 -10.37 21.71 30.06
N GLY A 311 -9.17 21.95 30.63
CA GLY A 311 -8.91 21.75 32.06
C GLY A 311 -8.80 22.98 32.97
N ALA A 312 -9.33 24.14 32.60
CA ALA A 312 -9.61 25.17 33.60
C ALA A 312 -11.03 25.07 34.18
N GLU A 313 -12.03 24.61 33.41
CA GLU A 313 -13.45 24.71 33.82
C GLU A 313 -14.25 23.40 33.77
N LEU A 314 -13.93 22.43 32.91
CA LEU A 314 -14.84 21.29 32.68
C LEU A 314 -14.77 20.17 33.75
N GLY A 315 -13.65 19.97 34.43
CA GLY A 315 -13.50 18.88 35.42
C GLY A 315 -14.39 19.05 36.67
N ASN A 316 -14.62 20.30 37.09
CA ASN A 316 -15.41 20.61 38.29
C ASN A 316 -16.91 20.79 37.98
N ILE A 317 -17.22 21.29 36.78
CA ILE A 317 -18.58 21.49 36.25
C ILE A 317 -19.20 20.10 35.98
N TYR A 318 -18.61 19.28 35.10
CA TYR A 318 -19.20 17.98 34.71
C TYR A 318 -19.46 17.05 35.90
N THR A 319 -18.59 17.03 36.91
CA THR A 319 -18.78 16.22 38.11
C THR A 319 -20.01 16.67 38.91
N ARG A 320 -20.30 17.98 38.97
CA ARG A 320 -21.45 18.53 39.70
C ARG A 320 -22.75 18.40 38.90
N GLU A 321 -22.79 18.72 37.61
CA GLU A 321 -24.03 18.55 36.83
C GLU A 321 -24.35 17.08 36.59
N ARG A 322 -23.36 16.21 36.32
CA ARG A 322 -23.62 14.77 36.19
C ARG A 322 -24.11 14.17 37.51
N LEU A 323 -23.58 14.58 38.66
CA LEU A 323 -24.08 14.15 39.97
C LEU A 323 -25.49 14.71 40.25
N LYS A 324 -25.77 15.95 39.84
CA LYS A 324 -27.08 16.61 40.00
C LYS A 324 -28.15 15.98 39.10
N GLU A 325 -27.80 15.64 37.85
CA GLU A 325 -28.64 14.92 36.90
C GLU A 325 -28.82 13.45 37.31
N LEU A 326 -27.78 12.77 37.81
CA LEU A 326 -27.90 11.41 38.37
C LEU A 326 -28.79 11.36 39.61
N VAL A 327 -28.74 12.35 40.50
CA VAL A 327 -29.64 12.45 41.67
C VAL A 327 -31.07 12.82 41.25
N LYS A 328 -31.26 13.69 40.25
CA LYS A 328 -32.58 14.00 39.67
C LYS A 328 -33.18 12.79 38.95
N ALA A 329 -32.40 12.08 38.14
CA ALA A 329 -32.82 10.89 37.43
C ALA A 329 -33.14 9.76 38.43
N SER A 330 -32.33 9.57 39.48
CA SER A 330 -32.59 8.59 40.54
C SER A 330 -33.84 8.93 41.38
N GLY A 331 -34.11 10.22 41.64
CA GLY A 331 -35.33 10.69 42.30
C GLY A 331 -36.58 10.63 41.42
N CYS A 332 -36.43 10.80 40.10
CA CYS A 332 -37.51 10.70 39.11
C CYS A 332 -37.87 9.24 38.80
N GLN A 333 -36.88 8.36 38.66
CA GLN A 333 -37.06 6.92 38.44
C GLN A 333 -37.87 6.28 39.59
N ARG A 334 -37.65 6.72 40.84
CA ARG A 334 -38.39 6.23 42.01
C ARG A 334 -39.85 6.74 42.07
N ARG A 335 -40.18 7.81 41.36
CA ARG A 335 -41.53 8.42 41.32
C ARG A 335 -42.43 7.85 40.22
N LEU A 336 -41.85 7.32 39.13
CA LEU A 336 -42.59 6.68 38.04
C LEU A 336 -42.99 5.22 38.31
N VAL A 337 -42.32 4.52 39.24
CA VAL A 337 -42.56 3.08 39.48
C VAL A 337 -43.72 2.82 40.44
N LEU A 338 -44.04 3.74 41.35
CA LEU A 338 -45.13 3.56 42.31
C LEU A 338 -46.56 3.47 41.69
N PRO A 339 -46.95 4.29 40.70
CA PRO A 339 -48.29 4.17 40.11
C PRO A 339 -48.44 2.96 39.17
N ILE A 340 -47.35 2.46 38.57
CA ILE A 340 -47.40 1.32 37.64
C ILE A 340 -47.60 -0.01 38.40
N LEU A 341 -47.08 -0.12 39.64
CA LEU A 341 -47.33 -1.28 40.50
C LEU A 341 -48.79 -1.38 40.98
N HIS A 342 -49.47 -0.25 41.21
CA HIS A 342 -50.89 -0.26 41.60
C HIS A 342 -51.83 -0.68 40.46
N VAL A 343 -51.49 -0.37 39.20
CA VAL A 343 -52.32 -0.73 38.04
C VAL A 343 -52.14 -2.20 37.63
N LYS A 344 -50.95 -2.78 37.82
CA LYS A 344 -50.65 -4.16 37.41
C LYS A 344 -51.23 -5.23 38.35
N ALA A 345 -51.57 -4.90 39.58
CA ALA A 345 -52.21 -5.83 40.52
C ALA A 345 -53.68 -6.13 40.18
N HIS A 346 -54.33 -5.30 39.35
CA HIS A 346 -55.76 -5.40 39.07
C HIS A 346 -56.11 -6.13 37.76
N SER A 347 -55.12 -6.59 36.97
CA SER A 347 -55.35 -7.17 35.63
C SER A 347 -54.97 -8.65 35.45
N LEU A 348 -54.70 -9.39 36.53
CA LEU A 348 -54.36 -10.81 36.46
C LEU A 348 -55.29 -11.65 37.35
N THR A 349 -56.48 -11.97 36.82
CA THR A 349 -57.26 -13.14 37.24
C THR A 349 -57.60 -13.96 35.99
N PRO A 350 -57.18 -15.24 35.90
CA PRO A 350 -57.27 -16.04 34.69
C PRO A 350 -58.64 -16.69 34.48
N ARG A 351 -59.17 -16.65 33.25
CA ARG A 351 -60.31 -17.47 32.81
C ARG A 351 -59.83 -18.85 32.34
N LYS A 352 -60.17 -19.90 33.10
CA LYS A 352 -60.46 -21.25 32.61
C LYS A 352 -61.65 -21.81 33.40
N LEU A 353 -62.82 -21.90 32.77
CA LEU A 353 -63.80 -22.98 32.96
C LEU A 353 -64.91 -22.91 31.90
N MET A 354 -65.15 -24.05 31.22
CA MET A 354 -66.36 -24.52 30.49
C MET A 354 -66.96 -23.58 29.43
N ARG A 355 -66.99 -23.91 28.15
CA ARG A 355 -67.86 -24.91 27.48
C ARG A 355 -67.56 -24.86 25.98
#